data_AF-A0A258LV09-F1
#
_entry.id   AF-A0A258LV09-F1
#
_cell.length_a   1.000
_cell.length_b   1.000
_cell.length_c   1.000
_cell.angle_alpha   90.00
_cell.angle_beta   90.00
_cell.angle_gamma   90.00
#
_symmetry.space_group_name_H-M   'P 1'
#
loop_
_entity.id
_entity.type
_entity.pdbx_description
1 polymer ?
#
loop_
_entity_poly.entity_id
_entity_poly.type
_entity_poly.pdbx_seq_one_letter_code
_entity_poly.pdbx_strand_id
1 'polypeptide(L)'
;KQVDAGLAAADVAVTPRFEVEQIPSAVALVAAGLGVTALPELTFAMFPRAGLVTRPLEAPVVARAFGLITRAGRPLSPSARALAEGLRLAFAQHRPLIGGGRAGNQQA
;
A
#
# COMPACT_ATOMS: atom_id res chain seq x y z
N LYS A 1 -9.74 -8.62 9.03
CA LYS A 1 -9.16 -7.65 8.06
C LYS A 1 -7.94 -8.31 7.40
N GLN A 2 -7.48 -7.91 6.20
CA GLN A 2 -6.33 -8.59 5.55
C GLN A 2 -5.05 -8.54 6.40
N VAL A 3 -4.88 -7.47 7.17
CA VAL A 3 -3.79 -7.30 8.14
C VAL A 3 -3.83 -8.38 9.22
N ASP A 4 -4.98 -8.59 9.89
CA ASP A 4 -5.12 -9.62 10.93
C ASP A 4 -4.81 -11.02 10.38
N ALA A 5 -5.29 -11.32 9.16
CA ALA A 5 -5.01 -12.60 8.51
C ALA A 5 -3.51 -12.77 8.21
N GLY A 6 -2.85 -11.70 7.77
CA GLY A 6 -1.39 -11.71 7.54
C GLY A 6 -0.57 -11.88 8.81
N LEU A 7 -0.98 -11.25 9.91
CA LEU A 7 -0.36 -11.40 11.23
C LEU A 7 -0.55 -12.82 11.76
N ALA A 8 -1.77 -13.36 11.69
CA ALA A 8 -2.07 -14.72 12.12
C ALA A 8 -1.31 -15.77 11.31
N ALA A 9 -1.22 -15.62 9.98
CA ALA A 9 -0.46 -16.52 9.11
C ALA A 9 1.05 -16.51 9.41
N ALA A 10 1.56 -15.45 10.03
CA ALA A 10 2.95 -15.30 10.44
C ALA A 10 3.20 -15.62 11.92
N ASP A 11 2.19 -16.08 12.65
CA ASP A 11 2.23 -16.31 14.10
C ASP A 11 2.66 -15.07 14.90
N VAL A 12 2.27 -13.89 14.43
CA VAL A 12 2.57 -12.60 15.08
C VAL A 12 1.34 -12.11 15.83
N ALA A 13 1.42 -12.09 17.16
CA ALA A 13 0.41 -11.47 18.00
C ALA A 13 0.70 -9.97 18.21
N VAL A 14 -0.26 -9.12 17.87
CA VAL A 14 -0.19 -7.66 18.10
C VAL A 14 -1.44 -7.22 18.86
N THR A 15 -1.26 -6.44 19.92
CA THR A 15 -2.36 -5.73 20.59
C THR A 15 -2.32 -4.27 20.14
N PRO A 16 -3.27 -3.80 19.31
CA PRO A 16 -3.30 -2.41 18.89
C PRO A 16 -3.48 -1.47 20.09
N ARG A 17 -2.64 -0.44 20.18
CA ARG A 17 -2.84 0.63 21.17
C ARG A 17 -4.03 1.53 20.83
N PHE A 18 -4.27 1.70 19.53
CA PHE A 18 -5.36 2.49 18.98
C PHE A 18 -5.98 1.73 17.82
N GLU A 19 -7.31 1.76 17.72
CA GLU A 19 -8.04 1.27 16.56
C GLU A 19 -8.81 2.44 15.96
N VAL A 20 -8.62 2.66 14.66
CA VAL A 20 -9.22 3.76 13.92
C VAL A 20 -9.80 3.24 12.62
N GLU A 21 -10.89 3.87 12.17
CA GLU A 21 -11.59 3.46 10.95
C GLU A 21 -10.93 3.99 9.67
N GLN A 22 -10.18 5.08 9.76
CA GLN A 22 -9.67 5.82 8.60
C GLN A 22 -8.14 5.96 8.66
N ILE A 23 -7.49 5.72 7.51
CA ILE A 23 -6.03 5.80 7.37
C ILE A 23 -5.47 7.19 7.74
N PRO A 24 -6.09 8.32 7.33
CA PRO A 24 -5.59 9.64 7.73
C PRO A 24 -5.52 9.83 9.25
N SER A 25 -6.45 9.24 10.01
CA SER A 25 -6.42 9.29 11.48
C SER A 25 -5.23 8.51 12.04
N ALA A 26 -4.93 7.33 11.52
CA ALA A 26 -3.74 6.56 11.92
C ALA A 26 -2.45 7.34 11.65
N VAL A 27 -2.36 7.97 10.47
CA VAL A 27 -1.22 8.81 10.08
C VAL A 27 -1.06 10.00 11.03
N ALA A 28 -2.15 10.68 11.39
CA ALA A 28 -2.12 11.80 12.32
C ALA A 28 -1.62 11.39 13.71
N LEU A 29 -2.01 10.21 14.21
CA LEU A 29 -1.50 9.66 15.47
C LEU A 29 0.01 9.42 15.41
N VAL A 30 0.52 8.86 14.31
CA VAL A 30 1.97 8.67 14.13
C VAL A 30 2.70 10.01 14.04
N ALA A 31 2.15 10.98 13.30
CA ALA A 31 2.74 12.31 13.19
C ALA A 31 2.77 13.06 14.53
N ALA A 32 1.83 12.78 15.42
CA ALA A 32 1.83 13.28 16.81
C ALA A 32 2.75 12.49 17.75
N GLY A 33 3.50 11.49 17.26
CA GLY A 33 4.42 10.69 18.07
C GLY A 33 3.77 9.59 18.90
N LEU A 34 2.52 9.20 18.60
CA LEU A 34 1.75 8.23 19.39
C LEU A 34 1.96 6.76 18.98
N GLY A 35 2.89 6.48 18.06
CA GLY A 35 3.27 5.12 17.69
C GLY A 35 3.70 4.98 16.23
N VAL A 36 3.43 3.82 15.65
CA VAL A 36 3.71 3.47 14.25
C VAL A 36 2.48 2.80 13.61
N THR A 37 2.41 2.80 12.28
CA THR A 37 1.34 2.13 11.54
C THR A 37 1.88 1.47 10.27
N ALA A 38 1.30 0.33 9.89
CA ALA A 38 1.57 -0.35 8.63
C ALA A 38 0.44 -0.04 7.64
N LEU A 39 0.79 0.52 6.48
CA LEU A 39 -0.19 1.02 5.50
C LEU A 39 0.05 0.40 4.12
N PRO A 40 -1.02 0.21 3.31
CA PRO A 40 -0.87 -0.11 1.90
C PRO A 40 -0.05 0.96 1.17
N GLU A 41 0.82 0.52 0.26
CA GLU A 41 1.76 1.41 -0.43
C GLU A 41 1.07 2.60 -1.12
N LEU A 42 -0.06 2.37 -1.80
CA LEU A 42 -0.79 3.42 -2.54
C LEU A 42 -1.28 4.58 -1.65
N THR A 43 -1.39 4.37 -0.35
CA THR A 43 -1.87 5.40 0.58
C THR A 43 -0.82 6.47 0.84
N PHE A 44 0.47 6.17 0.64
CA PHE A 44 1.55 7.15 0.84
C PHE A 44 1.49 8.33 -0.13
N ALA A 45 0.76 8.21 -1.24
CA ALA A 45 0.48 9.34 -2.13
C ALA A 45 -0.54 10.34 -1.56
N MET A 46 -1.26 9.98 -0.49
CA MET A 46 -2.42 10.71 0.02
C MET A 46 -2.11 11.66 1.19
N PHE A 47 -0.90 11.63 1.75
CA PHE A 47 -0.55 12.43 2.93
C PHE A 47 0.88 13.00 2.86
N PRO A 48 1.12 14.17 3.48
CA PRO A 48 2.45 14.76 3.54
C PRO A 48 3.39 13.89 4.36
N ARG A 49 4.62 13.72 3.88
CA ARG A 49 5.68 12.96 4.57
C ARG A 49 6.50 13.81 5.56
N ALA A 50 6.13 15.08 5.75
CA ALA A 50 6.84 15.97 6.66
C ALA A 50 6.74 15.44 8.10
N GLY A 51 7.90 15.21 8.74
CA GLY A 51 7.97 14.65 10.09
C GLY A 51 7.70 13.14 10.19
N LEU A 52 7.52 12.44 9.07
CA LEU A 52 7.27 11.00 9.04
C LEU A 52 8.38 10.26 8.30
N VAL A 53 8.85 9.15 8.89
CA VAL A 53 9.76 8.21 8.22
C VAL A 53 8.95 7.03 7.73
N THR A 54 9.20 6.63 6.48
CA THR A 54 8.55 5.48 5.84
C THR A 54 9.60 4.41 5.56
N ARG A 55 9.26 3.15 5.85
CA ARG A 55 10.13 2.00 5.63
C ARG A 55 9.32 0.86 5.00
N PRO A 56 9.93 0.08 4.08
CA PRO A 56 9.27 -1.10 3.56
C PRO A 56 9.05 -2.12 4.68
N LEU A 57 7.91 -2.80 4.66
CA LEU A 57 7.63 -3.91 5.57
C LEU A 57 8.24 -5.19 4.97
N GLU A 58 9.16 -5.82 5.69
CA GLU A 58 9.91 -6.99 5.20
C GLU A 58 9.16 -8.30 5.44
N ALA A 59 8.57 -8.48 6.63
CA ALA A 59 7.70 -9.61 6.94
C ALA A 59 6.77 -9.28 8.14
N PRO A 60 5.52 -9.80 8.15
CA PRO A 60 4.84 -10.43 7.03
C PRO A 60 4.43 -9.40 5.96
N VAL A 61 4.66 -9.74 4.69
CA VAL A 61 4.16 -8.93 3.57
C VAL A 61 2.73 -9.36 3.25
N VAL A 62 1.79 -8.45 3.47
CA VAL A 62 0.38 -8.66 3.10
C VAL A 62 0.11 -8.00 1.75
N ALA A 63 -0.02 -8.80 0.71
CA ALA A 63 -0.35 -8.33 -0.63
C ALA A 63 -1.87 -8.37 -0.87
N ARG A 64 -2.40 -7.32 -1.50
CA ARG A 64 -3.78 -7.26 -1.97
C ARG A 64 -3.80 -7.25 -3.50
N ALA A 65 -4.57 -8.16 -4.09
CA ALA A 65 -4.80 -8.14 -5.53
C ALA A 65 -5.72 -6.97 -5.92
N PHE A 66 -5.34 -6.25 -6.97
CA PHE A 66 -6.18 -5.30 -7.69
C PHE A 66 -6.56 -5.89 -9.04
N GLY A 67 -7.81 -5.70 -9.47
CA GLY A 67 -8.30 -6.29 -10.71
C GLY A 67 -9.39 -5.45 -11.37
N LEU A 68 -9.55 -5.66 -12.68
CA LEU A 68 -10.63 -5.08 -13.47
C LEU A 68 -11.75 -6.10 -13.60
N ILE A 69 -12.94 -5.76 -13.12
CA ILE A 69 -14.13 -6.60 -13.24
C ILE A 69 -14.90 -6.20 -14.49
N THR A 70 -15.27 -7.17 -15.32
CA THR A 70 -16.07 -6.95 -16.53
C THR A 70 -17.29 -7.86 -16.54
N ARG A 71 -18.38 -7.43 -17.19
CA ARG A 71 -19.59 -8.25 -17.28
C ARG A 71 -19.38 -9.36 -18.31
N ALA A 72 -19.53 -10.61 -17.87
CA ALA A 72 -19.49 -11.76 -18.75
C ALA A 72 -20.47 -11.61 -19.94
N GLY A 73 -20.04 -12.04 -21.12
CA GLY A 73 -20.85 -11.96 -22.35
C GLY A 73 -21.10 -10.54 -22.88
N ARG A 74 -20.51 -9.49 -22.29
CA ARG A 74 -20.59 -8.13 -22.83
C ARG A 74 -19.21 -7.65 -23.29
N PRO A 75 -19.00 -7.39 -24.59
CA PRO A 75 -17.76 -6.79 -25.03
C PRO A 75 -17.63 -5.38 -24.44
N LEU A 76 -16.39 -5.00 -24.12
CA LEU A 76 -16.08 -3.64 -23.69
C LEU A 76 -16.39 -2.66 -24.83
N SER A 77 -17.02 -1.53 -24.49
CA SER A 77 -17.13 -0.39 -25.39
C SER A 77 -15.74 0.12 -25.78
N PRO A 78 -15.60 0.88 -26.88
CA PRO A 78 -14.31 1.45 -27.27
C PRO A 78 -13.64 2.24 -26.13
N SER A 79 -14.37 3.10 -25.43
CA SER A 79 -13.85 3.88 -24.29
C SER A 79 -13.45 3.00 -23.10
N ALA A 80 -14.25 1.97 -22.77
CA ALA A 80 -13.93 1.06 -21.67
C ALA A 80 -12.71 0.20 -21.98
N ARG A 81 -12.52 -0.19 -23.24
CA ARG A 81 -11.31 -0.89 -23.71
C ARG A 81 -10.09 0.02 -23.60
N ALA A 82 -10.18 1.27 -24.04
CA ALA A 82 -9.11 2.24 -23.89
C ALA A 82 -8.71 2.45 -22.42
N LEU A 83 -9.68 2.54 -21.51
CA LEU A 83 -9.42 2.60 -20.07
C LEU A 83 -8.73 1.33 -19.56
N ALA A 84 -9.23 0.15 -19.94
CA ALA A 84 -8.65 -1.13 -19.52
C ALA A 84 -7.19 -1.28 -19.96
N GLU A 85 -6.87 -0.90 -21.21
CA GLU A 85 -5.50 -0.89 -21.71
C GLU A 85 -4.63 0.14 -20.98
N GLY A 86 -5.14 1.36 -20.77
CA GLY A 86 -4.43 2.39 -20.01
C GLY A 86 -4.10 1.95 -18.58
N LEU A 87 -5.04 1.28 -17.90
CA LEU A 87 -4.82 0.71 -16.57
C LEU A 87 -3.75 -0.40 -16.63
N ARG A 88 -3.81 -1.33 -17.59
CA ARG A 88 -2.79 -2.39 -17.73
C ARG A 88 -1.39 -1.82 -17.93
N LEU A 89 -1.25 -0.81 -18.78
CA LEU A 89 0.03 -0.13 -19.01
C LEU A 89 0.54 0.56 -17.74
N ALA A 90 -0.31 1.31 -17.05
CA ALA A 90 0.07 2.00 -15.82
C ALA A 90 0.51 1.03 -14.71
N PHE A 91 -0.19 -0.10 -14.55
CA PHE A 91 0.17 -1.12 -13.56
C PHE A 91 1.44 -1.90 -13.94
N ALA A 92 1.69 -2.15 -15.23
CA ALA A 92 2.94 -2.78 -15.69
C ALA A 92 4.18 -1.89 -15.45
N GLN A 93 3.99 -0.56 -15.46
CA GLN A 93 5.04 0.42 -15.23
C GLN A 93 5.13 0.87 -13.76
N HIS A 94 4.27 0.35 -12.87
CA HIS A 94 4.21 0.78 -11.49
C HIS A 94 5.54 0.47 -10.77
N ARG A 95 6.20 1.53 -10.31
CA ARG A 95 7.37 1.42 -9.43
C ARG A 95 6.92 1.58 -7.97
N PRO A 96 7.50 0.82 -7.03
CA PRO A 96 7.23 1.01 -5.63
C PRO A 96 7.43 2.47 -5.22
N LEU A 97 6.46 3.06 -4.53
CA LEU A 97 6.51 4.38 -3.93
C LEU A 97 7.53 4.41 -2.78
N ILE A 98 7.74 3.27 -2.13
CA ILE A 98 8.71 3.10 -1.04
C ILE A 98 9.83 2.16 -1.49
N GLY A 99 11.08 2.66 -1.55
CA GLY A 99 12.27 1.87 -1.90
C GLY A 99 12.99 2.25 -3.20
N GLY A 100 12.53 3.28 -3.92
CA GLY A 100 13.18 3.79 -5.13
C GLY A 100 14.21 4.90 -4.88
N GLY A 101 15.33 4.61 -4.21
CA GLY A 101 16.41 5.59 -3.98
C GLY A 101 17.70 5.04 -3.37
N ARG A 102 18.69 4.76 -4.24
CA ARG A 102 20.12 4.43 -4.05
C ARG A 102 20.49 3.16 -3.27
N ALA A 103 20.65 2.07 -4.04
CA ALA A 103 21.84 1.24 -3.91
C ALA A 103 23.06 2.08 -4.36
N GLY A 104 24.09 2.18 -3.51
CA GLY A 104 25.31 2.98 -3.69
C GLY A 104 25.43 4.03 -2.57
N ASN A 105 26.23 3.82 -1.53
CA ASN A 105 27.64 3.49 -1.59
C ASN A 105 28.06 2.58 -0.42
N GLN A 106 28.55 1.37 -0.72
CA GLN A 106 29.58 0.74 0.10
C GLN A 106 30.89 1.44 -0.25
N GLN A 107 31.55 2.06 0.74
CA GLN A 107 33.00 2.25 0.87
C GLN A 107 33.26 3.43 1.82
N ALA A 108 33.46 3.13 3.10
CA ALA A 108 34.76 3.23 3.81
C ALA A 108 34.57 2.80 5.26
#